data_AF-A0A6N9BCZ7-F1
#
_entry.id   AF-A0A6N9BCZ7-F1
#
_cell.length_a   1.000
_cell.length_b   1.000
_cell.length_c   1.000
_cell.angle_alpha   90.00
_cell.angle_beta   90.00
_cell.angle_gamma   90.00
#
_symmetry.space_group_name_H-M   'P 1'
#
loop_
_entity.id
_entity.type
_entity.pdbx_description
1 polymer ?
#
loop_
_entity_poly.entity_id
_entity_poly.type
_entity_poly.pdbx_seq_one_letter_code
_entity_poly.pdbx_strand_id
1 'polypeptide(L)'
;MRAGEADARRGRPGAGGGRRNRPGHGLWRPRRRLARHHGGGGVSTARPAPEPTIDSKPYWDGLKERRLLLQQCGDCGLIRHYPRPMCGACHSLEVCWIESSRQGRLYAWTEVHHP
;
A
#
# COMPACT_ATOMS: atom_id res chain seq x y z
N MET A 1 -26.53 -56.11 3.20
CA MET A 1 -26.04 -56.64 1.91
C MET A 1 -26.32 -55.56 0.87
N ARG A 2 -25.39 -54.92 0.15
CA ARG A 2 -23.94 -55.05 -0.02
C ARG A 2 -23.33 -53.65 -0.07
N ALA A 3 -22.10 -53.56 0.42
CA ALA A 3 -21.18 -52.45 0.22
C ALA A 3 -20.65 -52.40 -1.23
N GLY A 4 -20.01 -51.27 -1.56
CA GLY A 4 -19.07 -51.13 -2.68
C GLY A 4 -19.19 -49.74 -3.32
N GLU A 5 -18.15 -48.96 -3.56
CA GLU A 5 -16.72 -49.09 -3.29
C GLU A 5 -16.10 -47.71 -3.57
N ALA A 6 -15.07 -47.34 -2.81
CA ALA A 6 -14.22 -46.20 -3.12
C ALA A 6 -13.37 -46.51 -4.36
N ASP A 7 -13.17 -45.55 -5.26
CA ASP A 7 -12.06 -45.62 -6.23
C ASP A 7 -11.19 -44.37 -6.09
N ALA A 8 -10.26 -44.49 -5.16
CA ALA A 8 -9.03 -43.71 -5.14
C ALA A 8 -8.12 -44.25 -6.23
N ARG A 9 -7.84 -43.48 -7.28
CA ARG A 9 -6.76 -43.81 -8.20
C ARG A 9 -5.93 -42.61 -8.64
N ARG A 10 -4.72 -42.64 -8.06
CA ARG A 10 -3.42 -42.44 -8.70
C ARG A 10 -2.88 -41.02 -8.75
N GLY A 11 -2.03 -40.74 -7.77
CA GLY A 11 -0.97 -39.75 -7.88
C GLY A 11 0.06 -40.11 -8.97
N ARG A 12 0.84 -39.09 -9.36
CA ARG A 12 2.10 -39.26 -10.06
C ARG A 12 3.19 -38.40 -9.40
N PRO A 13 4.46 -38.84 -9.49
CA PRO A 13 5.50 -38.58 -8.50
C PRO A 13 6.27 -37.29 -8.78
N GLY A 14 7.03 -36.86 -7.77
CA GLY A 14 7.87 -35.67 -7.82
C GLY A 14 9.13 -35.78 -8.69
N ALA A 15 9.63 -34.60 -9.02
CA ALA A 15 11.03 -34.30 -9.28
C ALA A 15 11.25 -32.91 -8.64
N GLY A 16 12.08 -32.69 -7.62
CA GLY A 16 13.37 -33.31 -7.38
C GLY A 16 14.38 -32.74 -8.36
N GLY A 17 14.93 -31.55 -8.07
CA GLY A 17 16.18 -31.10 -8.70
C GLY A 17 16.24 -29.63 -9.11
N GLY A 18 17.08 -28.87 -8.40
CA GLY A 18 17.76 -27.72 -8.99
C GLY A 18 17.48 -26.38 -8.34
N ARG A 19 18.02 -26.14 -7.13
CA ARG A 19 18.40 -24.78 -6.73
C ARG A 19 19.41 -24.28 -7.77
N ARG A 20 18.96 -23.49 -8.75
CA ARG A 20 19.87 -22.77 -9.64
C ARG A 20 20.48 -21.63 -8.85
N ASN A 21 21.64 -21.91 -8.30
CA ASN A 21 22.61 -20.95 -7.82
C ASN A 21 22.96 -20.03 -9.00
N ARG A 22 22.45 -18.79 -9.04
CA ARG A 22 22.89 -17.81 -10.05
C ARG A 22 24.11 -17.08 -9.49
N PRO A 23 25.30 -17.24 -10.08
CA PRO A 23 26.51 -16.57 -9.62
C PRO A 23 26.41 -15.06 -9.81
N GLY A 24 27.11 -14.33 -8.94
CA GLY A 24 27.07 -12.89 -8.82
C GLY A 24 27.30 -12.16 -10.14
N HIS A 25 26.48 -11.15 -10.39
CA HIS A 25 26.87 -10.03 -11.25
C HIS A 25 27.79 -9.11 -10.43
N GLY A 26 28.99 -9.62 -10.17
CA GLY A 26 30.13 -8.72 -10.02
C GLY A 26 30.16 -7.84 -11.26
N LEU A 27 29.92 -6.55 -11.06
CA LEU A 27 30.43 -5.38 -11.78
C LEU A 27 29.59 -4.17 -11.35
N TRP A 28 29.54 -3.89 -10.04
CA TRP A 28 29.24 -2.54 -9.58
C TRP A 28 30.43 -1.68 -9.98
N ARG A 29 30.37 -1.11 -11.19
CA ARG A 29 31.32 -0.10 -11.62
C ARG A 29 31.21 1.06 -10.63
N PRO A 30 32.31 1.58 -10.07
CA PRO A 30 32.24 2.73 -9.20
C PRO A 30 31.57 3.86 -9.99
N ARG A 31 30.50 4.42 -9.41
CA ARG A 31 29.76 5.55 -9.96
C ARG A 31 30.76 6.57 -10.49
N ARG A 32 30.81 6.80 -11.81
CA ARG A 32 31.40 8.04 -12.32
C ARG A 32 30.61 9.14 -11.63
N ARG A 33 31.31 9.97 -10.85
CA ARG A 33 30.72 11.11 -10.16
C ARG A 33 30.20 12.04 -11.26
N LEU A 34 28.91 11.92 -11.59
CA LEU A 34 28.28 12.87 -12.51
C LEU A 34 28.46 14.25 -11.89
N ALA A 35 29.07 15.16 -12.66
CA ALA A 35 29.30 16.52 -12.22
C ALA A 35 27.96 17.13 -11.80
N ARG A 36 27.93 17.79 -10.65
CA ARG A 36 26.78 18.57 -10.22
C ARG A 36 26.58 19.68 -11.24
N HIS A 37 25.54 19.58 -12.06
CA HIS A 37 25.07 20.71 -12.84
C HIS A 37 24.44 21.71 -11.87
N HIS A 38 25.24 22.66 -11.39
CA HIS A 38 24.75 23.90 -10.78
C HIS A 38 24.37 24.86 -11.93
N GLY A 39 23.18 24.64 -12.52
CA GLY A 39 22.57 25.53 -13.50
C GLY A 39 21.30 26.14 -12.88
N GLY A 40 21.32 27.45 -12.68
CA GLY A 40 20.32 28.22 -11.94
C GLY A 40 18.97 28.39 -12.65
N GLY A 41 17.94 28.55 -11.83
CA GLY A 41 16.56 28.84 -12.20
C GLY A 41 15.67 28.53 -10.99
N GLY A 42 15.31 29.56 -10.21
CA GLY A 42 14.60 29.42 -8.94
C GLY A 42 13.16 28.93 -9.11
N VAL A 43 12.97 27.63 -9.24
CA VAL A 43 11.73 26.93 -8.92
C VAL A 43 11.87 26.44 -7.48
N SER A 44 10.89 26.71 -6.63
CA SER A 44 10.89 26.21 -5.26
C SER A 44 11.16 24.70 -5.31
N THR A 45 12.25 24.26 -4.68
CA THR A 45 12.64 22.84 -4.62
C THR A 45 11.73 22.02 -3.71
N ALA A 46 10.57 22.58 -3.31
CA ALA A 46 9.59 21.91 -2.49
C ALA A 46 8.87 20.85 -3.33
N ARG A 47 8.94 19.60 -2.89
CA ARG A 47 8.14 18.52 -3.43
C ARG A 47 6.66 18.94 -3.36
N PRO A 48 5.85 18.76 -4.43
CA PRO A 48 4.46 19.16 -4.41
C PRO A 48 3.74 18.49 -3.24
N ALA A 49 3.08 19.29 -2.42
CA ALA A 49 2.30 18.82 -1.29
C ALA A 49 0.82 18.71 -1.71
N PRO A 50 0.07 17.74 -1.16
CA PRO A 50 -1.36 17.69 -1.37
C PRO A 50 -2.02 18.93 -0.76
N GLU A 51 -2.97 19.52 -1.48
CA GLU A 51 -3.79 20.64 -0.98
C GLU A 51 -4.99 20.08 -0.19
N PRO A 52 -5.12 20.37 1.12
CA PRO A 52 -6.25 19.91 1.90
C PRO A 52 -7.57 20.53 1.42
N THR A 53 -8.52 19.69 0.98
CA THR A 53 -9.93 20.06 0.79
C THR A 53 -10.68 20.09 2.12
N ILE A 54 -11.90 20.60 2.15
CA ILE A 54 -12.77 20.56 3.35
C ILE A 54 -12.89 19.13 3.89
N ASP A 55 -13.12 18.14 3.01
CA ASP A 55 -13.29 16.73 3.40
C ASP A 55 -11.99 16.07 3.88
N SER A 56 -10.85 16.51 3.38
CA SER A 56 -9.54 15.90 3.69
C SER A 56 -8.76 16.66 4.76
N LYS A 57 -9.16 17.88 5.10
CA LYS A 57 -8.51 18.71 6.12
C LYS A 57 -8.34 17.99 7.47
N PRO A 58 -9.36 17.31 8.03
CA PRO A 58 -9.17 16.62 9.31
C PRO A 58 -8.15 15.49 9.22
N TYR A 59 -8.11 14.75 8.11
CA TYR A 59 -7.08 13.73 7.86
C TYR A 59 -5.68 14.35 7.86
N TRP A 60 -5.47 15.44 7.11
CA TRP A 60 -4.17 16.10 7.00
C TRP A 60 -3.71 16.75 8.32
N ASP A 61 -4.62 17.37 9.07
CA ASP A 61 -4.31 17.97 10.37
C ASP A 61 -3.98 16.90 11.41
N GLY A 62 -4.73 15.79 11.43
CA GLY A 62 -4.40 14.63 12.24
C GLY A 62 -2.98 14.10 11.95
N LEU A 63 -2.60 13.98 10.68
CA LEU A 63 -1.24 13.55 10.31
C LEU A 63 -0.15 14.50 10.81
N LYS A 64 -0.38 15.83 10.80
CA LYS A 64 0.56 16.81 11.39
C LYS A 64 0.73 16.59 12.90
N GLU A 65 -0.32 16.13 13.57
CA GLU A 65 -0.34 15.77 15.00
C GLU A 65 0.15 14.34 15.29
N ARG A 66 0.60 13.59 14.28
CA ARG A 66 0.96 12.16 14.39
C ARG A 66 -0.21 11.26 14.78
N ARG A 67 -1.41 11.60 14.35
CA ARG A 67 -2.67 10.87 14.57
C ARG A 67 -3.24 10.43 13.22
N LEU A 68 -3.47 9.12 13.05
CA LEU A 68 -4.13 8.62 11.85
C LEU A 68 -5.65 8.67 12.05
N LEU A 69 -6.27 9.75 11.60
CA LEU A 69 -7.72 9.89 11.62
C LEU A 69 -8.33 9.21 10.39
N LEU A 70 -9.40 8.45 10.61
CA LEU A 70 -10.18 7.80 9.57
C LEU A 70 -11.61 8.33 9.59
N GLN A 71 -12.20 8.43 8.41
CA GLN A 71 -13.58 8.84 8.27
C GLN A 71 -14.51 7.65 8.59
N GLN A 72 -15.52 7.86 9.41
CA GLN A 72 -16.60 6.92 9.68
C GLN A 72 -17.93 7.52 9.24
N CYS A 73 -18.80 6.75 8.61
CA CYS A 73 -20.18 7.20 8.33
C CYS A 73 -20.99 7.26 9.63
N GLY A 74 -21.67 8.39 9.87
CA GLY A 74 -22.52 8.58 11.04
C GLY A 74 -23.73 7.63 11.07
N ASP A 75 -24.24 7.24 9.90
CA ASP A 75 -25.46 6.43 9.82
C ASP A 75 -25.19 4.92 9.79
N CYS A 76 -24.24 4.46 8.96
CA CYS A 76 -23.98 3.02 8.78
C CYS A 76 -22.69 2.53 9.45
N GLY A 77 -21.90 3.42 10.06
CA GLY A 77 -20.65 3.06 10.75
C GLY A 77 -19.49 2.64 9.84
N LEU A 78 -19.67 2.65 8.51
CA LEU A 78 -18.61 2.27 7.57
C LEU A 78 -17.39 3.19 7.71
N ILE A 79 -16.24 2.58 7.97
CA ILE A 79 -14.93 3.26 8.01
C ILE A 79 -14.39 3.35 6.58
N ARG A 80 -13.91 4.54 6.21
CA ARG A 80 -13.53 4.90 4.84
C ARG A 80 -12.13 5.50 4.78
N HIS A 81 -11.37 5.06 3.78
CA HIS A 81 -10.13 5.67 3.34
C HIS A 81 -10.08 5.62 1.80
N TYR A 82 -9.90 6.72 1.07
CA TYR A 82 -9.63 8.10 1.50
C TYR A 82 -10.89 8.88 1.95
N PRO A 83 -10.75 10.05 2.62
CA PRO A 83 -11.89 10.91 2.97
C PRO A 83 -12.70 11.32 1.74
N ARG A 84 -14.03 11.23 1.84
CA ARG A 84 -14.97 11.57 0.76
C ARG A 84 -16.19 12.31 1.31
N PRO A 85 -16.84 13.19 0.54
CA PRO A 85 -18.05 13.90 0.99
C PRO A 85 -19.22 12.99 1.38
N MET A 86 -19.32 11.80 0.78
CA MET A 86 -20.48 10.91 0.90
C MET A 86 -20.06 9.47 1.15
N CYS A 87 -20.89 8.73 1.90
CA CYS A 87 -20.70 7.31 2.14
C CYS A 87 -20.96 6.48 0.88
N GLY A 88 -20.00 5.65 0.48
CA GLY A 88 -20.14 4.76 -0.69
C GLY A 88 -21.06 3.55 -0.48
N ALA A 89 -21.54 3.30 0.74
CA ALA A 89 -22.46 2.20 1.03
C ALA A 89 -23.92 2.65 1.20
N CYS A 90 -24.17 3.74 1.94
CA CYS A 90 -25.53 4.21 2.25
C CYS A 90 -25.87 5.61 1.70
N HIS A 91 -24.93 6.27 1.01
CA HIS A 91 -25.07 7.63 0.45
C HIS A 91 -25.33 8.74 1.48
N SER A 92 -25.19 8.46 2.77
CA SER A 92 -25.23 9.48 3.80
C SER A 92 -24.09 10.50 3.68
N LEU A 93 -24.39 11.74 4.03
CA LEU A 93 -23.44 12.84 4.20
C LEU A 93 -22.96 12.97 5.65
N GLU A 94 -23.52 12.20 6.58
CA GLU A 94 -23.12 12.20 7.99
C GLU A 94 -21.74 11.56 8.15
N VAL A 95 -20.82 12.34 8.71
CA VAL A 95 -19.41 12.03 8.82
C VAL A 95 -18.95 12.23 10.26
N CYS A 96 -18.34 11.19 10.81
CA CYS A 96 -17.58 11.24 12.05
C CYS A 96 -16.10 10.95 11.76
N TRP A 97 -15.22 11.40 12.66
CA TRP A 97 -13.79 11.14 12.58
C TRP A 97 -13.35 10.34 13.79
N ILE A 98 -12.69 9.21 13.53
CA ILE A 98 -12.18 8.31 14.56
C ILE A 98 -10.67 8.17 14.43
N GLU A 99 -9.97 8.03 15.54
CA GLU A 99 -8.54 7.75 15.52
C GLU A 99 -8.29 6.26 15.34
N SER A 100 -7.41 5.89 14.41
CA SER A 100 -6.97 4.52 14.21
C SER A 100 -6.19 4.00 15.41
N SER A 101 -6.32 2.70 15.71
CA SER A 101 -5.53 2.01 16.73
C SER A 101 -4.03 1.93 16.40
N ARG A 102 -3.61 2.33 15.19
CA ARG A 102 -2.23 2.26 14.66
C ARG A 102 -1.69 0.83 14.53
N GLN A 103 -2.56 -0.17 14.64
CA GLN A 103 -2.25 -1.57 14.41
C GLN A 103 -2.81 -2.00 13.06
N GLY A 104 -2.07 -2.85 12.34
CA GLY A 104 -2.48 -3.34 11.03
C GLY A 104 -1.73 -4.60 10.63
N ARG A 105 -2.22 -5.25 9.59
CA ARG A 105 -1.58 -6.42 8.97
C ARG A 105 -1.20 -6.09 7.53
N LEU A 106 -0.02 -6.54 7.10
CA LEU A 106 0.40 -6.38 5.71
C LEU A 106 -0.53 -7.19 4.81
N TYR A 107 -1.22 -6.51 3.90
CA TYR A 107 -2.10 -7.14 2.92
C TYR A 107 -1.34 -7.53 1.65
N ALA A 108 -0.58 -6.59 1.08
CA ALA A 108 0.24 -6.78 -0.12
C ALA A 108 1.43 -5.79 -0.09
N TRP A 109 2.51 -6.11 -0.82
CA TRP A 109 3.69 -5.25 -0.97
C TRP A 109 4.33 -5.42 -2.35
N THR A 110 5.09 -4.41 -2.78
CA THR A 110 5.89 -4.42 -4.03
C THR A 110 7.23 -3.73 -3.79
N GLU A 111 8.28 -4.14 -4.52
CA GLU A 111 9.58 -3.49 -4.52
C GLU A 111 9.73 -2.59 -5.76
N VAL A 112 10.10 -1.33 -5.57
CA VAL A 112 10.28 -0.36 -6.66
C VAL A 112 11.77 -0.04 -6.81
N HIS A 113 12.36 -0.42 -7.96
CA HIS A 113 13.74 -0.10 -8.29
C HIS A 113 13.81 1.16 -9.16
N HIS A 114 14.44 2.24 -8.67
CA HIS A 114 14.85 3.38 -9.49
C HIS A 114 16.38 3.33 -9.72
N PRO A 115 16.89 3.64 -10.93
CA PRO A 115 18.33 3.70 -11.21
C PRO A 115 19.11 4.74 -10.39
#